data_AF-E8ZIZ1-F1
#
_entry.id   AF-E8ZIZ1-F1
#
_cell.length_a   1.000
_cell.length_b   1.000
_cell.length_c   1.000
_cell.angle_alpha   90.00
_cell.angle_beta   90.00
_cell.angle_gamma   90.00
#
_symmetry.space_group_name_H-M   'P 1'
#
loop_
_entity.id
_entity.type
_entity.pdbx_description
1 polymer ?
#
loop_
_entity_poly.entity_id
_entity_poly.type
_entity_poly.pdbx_seq_one_letter_code
_entity_poly.pdbx_strand_id
1 'polypeptide(L)'
;MGSSIVKSISASALFTLVSGITIKTIGSVITYPTNRAKLESLNYKTLFEVKRDQFIRWREVFVDNKEELIRLIPNITESSTDNEGAYLLKHWCNVQLKSKYDPSIFNDLKRYCTLNIKAALLEAPNTQSIDGIPLDMNKKEMIFNKYEERAIKQGILSRNQKFEDLVGWCKDNFILPYIPSSYGLFYKVKEFCLTPESKF
;
A
#
# COMPACT_ATOMS: atom_id res chain seq x y z
N MET A 1 -1.40 89.04 2.01
CA MET A 1 -0.99 89.16 0.58
C MET A 1 -0.18 87.92 0.24
N GLY A 2 -0.46 87.06 -0.73
CA GLY A 2 -1.51 87.04 -1.73
C GLY A 2 -1.89 85.60 -2.09
N SER A 3 -3.00 85.48 -2.81
CA SER A 3 -3.55 84.26 -3.40
C SER A 3 -2.82 83.91 -4.69
N SER A 4 -2.66 82.62 -5.00
CA SER A 4 -2.78 82.16 -6.39
C SER A 4 -3.20 80.69 -6.47
N ILE A 5 -4.24 80.51 -7.26
CA ILE A 5 -5.00 79.31 -7.60
C ILE A 5 -4.29 78.51 -8.71
N VAL A 6 -4.18 77.20 -8.50
CA VAL A 6 -4.33 76.05 -9.43
C VAL A 6 -3.56 76.05 -10.76
N LYS A 7 -2.87 74.94 -11.03
CA LYS A 7 -3.12 74.09 -12.21
C LYS A 7 -2.58 72.67 -12.04
N SER A 8 -3.52 71.74 -12.12
CA SER A 8 -3.35 70.32 -12.37
C SER A 8 -2.52 70.09 -13.64
N ILE A 9 -1.57 69.16 -13.58
CA ILE A 9 -1.10 68.39 -14.73
C ILE A 9 -1.09 66.92 -14.31
N SER A 10 -2.07 66.19 -14.80
CA SER A 10 -2.19 64.75 -14.73
C SER A 10 -1.03 64.10 -15.51
N ALA A 11 -0.18 63.33 -14.83
CA ALA A 11 0.75 62.42 -15.47
C ALA A 11 0.47 61.00 -14.97
N SER A 12 -0.39 60.32 -15.72
CA SER A 12 -0.63 58.88 -15.58
C SER A 12 0.61 58.12 -16.02
N ALA A 13 1.26 57.40 -15.12
CA ALA A 13 2.21 56.35 -15.48
C ALA A 13 1.68 55.02 -14.94
N LEU A 14 1.13 54.22 -15.85
CA LEU A 14 0.72 52.85 -15.60
C LEU A 14 1.93 51.96 -15.28
N PHE A 15 1.70 51.07 -14.32
CA PHE A 15 2.37 49.83 -13.97
C PHE A 15 3.37 49.25 -14.98
N THR A 16 4.55 48.85 -14.49
CA THR A 16 4.93 47.44 -14.27
C THR A 16 6.42 47.35 -13.93
N LEU A 17 6.74 47.07 -12.66
CA LEU A 17 7.94 46.30 -12.36
C LEU A 17 7.46 44.94 -11.89
N VAL A 18 7.32 44.05 -12.87
CA VAL A 18 7.39 42.61 -12.62
C VAL A 18 8.77 42.41 -12.01
N SER A 19 8.85 42.35 -10.68
CA SER A 19 10.00 41.79 -10.01
C SER A 19 10.03 40.33 -10.44
N GLY A 20 10.77 40.06 -11.52
CA GLY A 20 11.08 38.73 -11.98
C GLY A 20 11.80 38.03 -10.84
N ILE A 21 11.04 37.34 -10.00
CA ILE A 21 11.57 36.24 -9.21
C ILE A 21 11.95 35.23 -10.28
N THR A 22 13.21 35.29 -10.70
CA THR A 22 13.85 34.19 -11.38
C THR A 22 13.90 33.08 -10.35
N ILE A 23 12.82 32.30 -10.25
CA ILE A 23 12.87 30.99 -9.62
C ILE A 23 13.81 30.22 -10.53
N LYS A 24 15.12 30.23 -10.18
CA LYS A 24 15.99 29.15 -10.58
C LYS A 24 15.32 27.92 -10.01
N THR A 25 14.58 27.21 -10.86
CA THR A 25 14.26 25.81 -10.67
C THR A 25 15.61 25.10 -10.61
N ILE A 26 16.22 25.14 -9.43
CA ILE A 26 17.15 24.11 -9.01
C ILE A 26 16.24 22.90 -8.99
N GLY A 27 16.28 22.12 -10.08
CA GLY A 27 15.78 20.76 -10.05
C GLY A 27 16.56 20.07 -8.96
N SER A 28 16.04 20.13 -7.73
CA SER A 28 16.58 19.35 -6.64
C SER A 28 16.41 17.92 -7.10
N VAL A 29 17.53 17.31 -7.49
CA VAL A 29 17.59 15.85 -7.55
C VAL A 29 17.27 15.45 -6.12
N ILE A 30 16.02 15.03 -5.87
CA ILE A 30 15.62 14.56 -4.56
C ILE A 30 16.39 13.26 -4.36
N THR A 31 17.60 13.38 -3.79
CA THR A 31 18.43 12.25 -3.43
C THR A 31 17.86 11.71 -2.13
N TYR A 32 17.23 10.55 -2.21
CA TYR A 32 16.75 9.87 -1.02
C TYR A 32 17.94 9.20 -0.33
N PRO A 33 18.19 9.50 0.95
CA PRO A 33 19.37 8.97 1.64
C PRO A 33 19.28 7.45 1.80
N THR A 34 18.08 6.89 1.92
CA THR A 34 17.84 5.46 2.08
C THR A 34 16.65 4.97 1.26
N ASN A 35 16.56 3.66 1.04
CA ASN A 35 15.37 3.04 0.45
C ASN A 35 14.10 3.33 1.25
N ARG A 36 14.19 3.32 2.59
CA ARG A 36 13.08 3.68 3.48
C ARG A 36 12.60 5.11 3.23
N ALA A 37 13.51 6.08 3.17
CA ALA A 37 13.14 7.48 2.93
C ALA A 37 12.42 7.64 1.57
N LYS A 38 12.84 6.89 0.55
CA LYS A 38 12.15 6.87 -0.75
C LYS A 38 10.74 6.28 -0.61
N LEU A 39 10.57 5.14 0.06
CA LEU A 39 9.25 4.52 0.29
C LEU A 39 8.29 5.46 1.04
N GLU A 40 8.76 6.06 2.12
CA GLU A 40 7.97 7.00 2.94
C GLU A 40 7.54 8.23 2.14
N SER A 41 8.41 8.76 1.27
CA SER A 41 8.06 9.88 0.37
C SER A 41 6.96 9.53 -0.64
N LEU A 42 6.76 8.24 -0.90
CA LEU A 42 5.71 7.70 -1.76
C LEU A 42 4.50 7.20 -0.95
N ASN A 43 4.46 7.49 0.36
CA ASN A 43 3.42 7.09 1.31
C ASN A 43 3.29 5.58 1.56
N TYR A 44 4.35 4.81 1.31
CA TYR A 44 4.40 3.41 1.73
C TYR A 44 4.69 3.32 3.22
N LYS A 45 3.96 2.44 3.91
CA LYS A 45 4.26 2.00 5.27
C LYS A 45 4.97 0.66 5.24
N THR A 46 5.89 0.44 6.16
CA THR A 46 6.64 -0.81 6.24
C THR A 46 5.90 -1.88 7.04
N LEU A 47 6.18 -3.16 6.80
CA LEU A 47 5.65 -4.26 7.63
C LEU A 47 6.15 -4.22 9.08
N PHE A 48 7.20 -3.45 9.36
CA PHE A 48 7.65 -3.20 10.74
C PHE A 48 6.66 -2.35 11.55
N GLU A 49 5.75 -1.64 10.89
CA GLU A 49 4.73 -0.81 11.54
C GLU A 49 3.47 -1.59 11.94
N VAL A 50 3.34 -2.85 11.51
CA VAL A 50 2.28 -3.77 11.95
C VAL A 50 2.42 -3.99 13.45
N LYS A 51 1.32 -3.79 14.19
CA LYS A 51 1.29 -3.95 15.64
C LYS A 51 0.79 -5.33 16.06
N ARG A 52 -0.19 -5.88 15.35
CA ARG A 52 -0.84 -7.14 15.70
C ARG A 52 -0.25 -8.29 14.89
N ASP A 53 0.09 -9.38 15.56
CA ASP A 53 0.54 -10.62 14.92
C ASP A 53 1.68 -10.39 13.92
N GLN A 54 2.60 -9.47 14.23
CA GLN A 54 3.60 -8.94 13.28
C GLN A 54 4.39 -10.05 12.58
N PHE A 55 4.88 -11.05 13.32
CA PHE A 55 5.64 -12.15 12.72
C PHE A 55 4.78 -13.04 11.82
N ILE A 56 3.48 -13.19 12.12
CA ILE A 56 2.55 -13.90 11.24
C ILE A 56 2.45 -13.19 9.89
N ARG A 57 2.46 -11.85 9.85
CA ARG A 57 2.45 -11.08 8.58
C ARG A 57 3.71 -11.30 7.75
N TRP A 58 4.87 -11.36 8.39
CA TRP A 58 6.12 -11.72 7.70
C TRP A 58 6.06 -13.13 7.12
N ARG A 59 5.46 -14.08 7.86
CA ARG A 59 5.29 -15.45 7.39
C ARG A 59 4.32 -15.56 6.22
N GLU A 60 3.19 -14.85 6.25
CA GLU A 60 2.26 -14.81 5.13
C GLU A 60 2.94 -14.28 3.86
N VAL A 61 3.65 -13.15 3.95
CA VAL A 61 4.39 -12.60 2.80
C VAL A 61 5.42 -13.60 2.27
N PHE A 62 6.13 -14.29 3.17
CA PHE A 62 7.07 -15.33 2.75
C PHE A 62 6.39 -16.48 2.03
N VAL A 63 5.34 -17.07 2.61
CA VAL A 63 4.62 -18.22 2.03
C VAL A 63 4.01 -17.86 0.69
N ASP A 64 3.37 -16.69 0.58
CA ASP A 64 2.70 -16.24 -0.64
C ASP A 64 3.69 -15.94 -1.79
N ASN A 65 4.99 -15.75 -1.49
CA ASN A 65 6.01 -15.37 -2.49
C ASN A 65 7.27 -16.23 -2.39
N LYS A 66 7.16 -17.46 -1.85
CA LYS A 66 8.31 -18.29 -1.45
C LYS A 66 9.32 -18.50 -2.57
N GLU A 67 8.86 -18.85 -3.77
CA GLU A 67 9.73 -19.13 -4.93
C GLU A 67 10.56 -17.92 -5.37
N GLU A 68 9.95 -16.73 -5.38
CA GLU A 68 10.64 -15.49 -5.75
C GLU A 68 11.65 -15.09 -4.65
N LEU A 69 11.25 -15.23 -3.39
CA LEU A 69 12.08 -14.86 -2.25
C LEU A 69 13.30 -15.76 -2.05
N ILE A 70 13.20 -17.05 -2.39
CA ILE A 70 14.34 -17.97 -2.44
C ILE A 70 15.40 -17.48 -3.44
N ARG A 71 14.98 -16.92 -4.57
CA ARG A 71 15.90 -16.39 -5.60
C ARG A 71 16.49 -15.03 -5.21
N LEU A 72 15.71 -14.22 -4.49
CA LEU A 72 16.08 -12.85 -4.14
C LEU A 72 16.98 -12.76 -2.90
N ILE A 73 16.72 -13.56 -1.87
CA ILE A 73 17.34 -13.40 -0.55
C ILE A 73 18.38 -14.51 -0.34
N PRO A 74 19.67 -14.14 -0.22
CA PRO A 74 20.71 -15.10 0.10
C PRO A 74 20.39 -15.82 1.42
N ASN A 75 20.67 -17.12 1.46
CA ASN A 75 20.46 -18.04 2.59
C ASN A 75 19.02 -18.54 2.80
N ILE A 76 18.04 -18.09 2.02
CA ILE A 76 16.78 -18.83 1.92
C ILE A 76 16.97 -19.94 0.89
N THR A 77 16.69 -21.18 1.27
CA THR A 77 16.76 -22.35 0.39
C THR A 77 15.37 -22.99 0.22
N GLU A 78 15.25 -23.91 -0.73
CA GLU A 78 14.02 -24.71 -0.88
C GLU A 78 13.68 -25.52 0.38
N SER A 79 14.70 -25.89 1.17
CA SER A 79 14.54 -26.60 2.44
C SER A 79 14.20 -25.68 3.62
N SER A 80 14.24 -24.35 3.46
CA SER A 80 13.89 -23.43 4.53
C SER A 80 12.43 -23.57 4.94
N THR A 81 12.21 -23.64 6.25
CA THR A 81 10.86 -23.66 6.82
C THR A 81 10.19 -22.29 6.66
N ASP A 82 8.86 -22.24 6.77
CA ASP A 82 8.13 -20.97 6.61
C ASP A 82 8.50 -19.93 7.68
N ASN A 83 8.79 -20.38 8.90
CA ASN A 83 9.24 -19.48 9.97
C ASN A 83 10.67 -18.98 9.74
N GLU A 84 11.57 -19.85 9.28
CA GLU A 84 12.95 -19.47 8.96
C GLU A 84 12.99 -18.47 7.79
N GLY A 85 12.27 -18.76 6.71
CA GLY A 85 12.14 -17.87 5.56
C GLY A 85 11.54 -16.52 5.94
N ALA A 86 10.50 -16.50 6.78
CA ALA A 86 9.91 -15.26 7.30
C ALA A 86 10.90 -14.43 8.13
N TYR A 87 11.71 -15.09 8.97
CA TYR A 87 12.74 -14.43 9.75
C TYR A 87 13.83 -13.82 8.86
N LEU A 88 14.31 -14.59 7.87
CA LEU A 88 15.30 -14.12 6.90
C LEU A 88 14.78 -12.98 6.04
N LEU A 89 13.52 -13.04 5.59
CA LEU A 89 12.83 -11.95 4.90
C LEU A 89 12.80 -10.68 5.76
N LYS A 90 12.34 -10.79 7.02
CA LYS A 90 12.31 -9.66 7.96
C LYS A 90 13.70 -9.06 8.14
N HIS A 91 14.72 -9.89 8.31
CA HIS A 91 16.10 -9.44 8.46
C HIS A 91 16.60 -8.70 7.21
N TRP A 92 16.40 -9.29 6.02
CA TRP A 92 16.77 -8.69 4.74
C TRP A 92 16.11 -7.34 4.53
N CYS A 93 14.79 -7.24 4.75
CA CYS A 93 14.07 -5.97 4.69
C CYS A 93 14.63 -4.93 5.67
N ASN A 94 14.94 -5.31 6.91
CA ASN A 94 15.53 -4.39 7.88
C ASN A 94 16.88 -3.80 7.42
N VAL A 95 17.73 -4.62 6.79
CA VAL A 95 19.01 -4.18 6.24
C VAL A 95 18.80 -3.29 5.01
N GLN A 96 18.04 -3.76 4.03
CA GLN A 96 17.87 -3.05 2.76
C GLN A 96 17.09 -1.74 2.87
N LEU A 97 16.13 -1.65 3.79
CA LEU A 97 15.42 -0.40 4.04
C LEU A 97 16.34 0.71 4.58
N LYS A 98 17.37 0.33 5.35
CA LYS A 98 18.34 1.25 5.96
C LYS A 98 19.53 1.55 5.05
N SER A 99 19.75 0.75 4.01
CA SER A 99 20.81 0.99 3.04
C SER A 99 20.51 2.21 2.15
N LYS A 100 21.55 2.70 1.47
CA LYS A 100 21.43 3.80 0.49
C LYS A 100 20.38 3.44 -0.55
N TYR A 101 19.62 4.44 -1.02
CA TYR A 101 18.63 4.21 -2.06
C TYR A 101 19.25 3.51 -3.28
N ASP A 102 18.64 2.40 -3.66
CA ASP A 102 19.04 1.55 -4.77
C ASP A 102 17.81 1.28 -5.65
N PRO A 103 17.73 1.87 -6.85
CA PRO A 103 16.63 1.64 -7.78
C PRO A 103 16.44 0.17 -8.18
N SER A 104 17.50 -0.65 -8.17
CA SER A 104 17.47 -2.02 -8.69
C SER A 104 16.63 -2.96 -7.82
N ILE A 105 16.66 -2.79 -6.50
CA ILE A 105 15.89 -3.59 -5.53
C ILE A 105 14.60 -2.90 -5.07
N PHE A 106 14.38 -1.65 -5.47
CA PHE A 106 13.31 -0.83 -4.90
C PHE A 106 11.91 -1.39 -5.14
N ASN A 107 11.69 -2.05 -6.28
CA ASN A 107 10.42 -2.72 -6.56
C ASN A 107 10.18 -3.92 -5.63
N ASP A 108 11.22 -4.69 -5.32
CA ASP A 108 11.13 -5.81 -4.38
C ASP A 108 10.87 -5.31 -2.97
N LEU A 109 11.51 -4.21 -2.56
CA LEU A 109 11.24 -3.58 -1.26
C LEU A 109 9.79 -3.10 -1.16
N LYS A 110 9.24 -2.49 -2.21
CA LYS A 110 7.80 -2.16 -2.26
C LYS A 110 6.94 -3.40 -2.09
N ARG A 111 7.26 -4.50 -2.76
CA ARG A 111 6.43 -5.71 -2.78
C ARG A 111 6.48 -6.49 -1.46
N TYR A 112 7.68 -6.68 -0.90
CA TYR A 112 7.87 -7.64 0.20
C TYR A 112 8.13 -6.99 1.56
N CYS A 113 8.51 -5.71 1.61
CA CYS A 113 8.83 -5.01 2.87
C CYS A 113 7.77 -3.99 3.30
N THR A 114 6.74 -3.76 2.47
CA THR A 114 5.68 -2.79 2.77
C THR A 114 4.37 -3.46 3.16
N LEU A 115 3.56 -2.70 3.89
CA LEU A 115 2.24 -3.13 4.32
C LEU A 115 1.36 -3.37 3.10
N ASN A 116 0.86 -4.59 2.96
CA ASN A 116 -0.14 -4.93 1.95
C ASN A 116 -1.57 -4.75 2.51
N ILE A 117 -2.56 -4.83 1.63
CA ILE A 117 -3.98 -4.64 2.01
C ILE A 117 -4.39 -5.65 3.09
N LYS A 118 -4.00 -6.93 2.97
CA LYS A 118 -4.36 -7.97 3.96
C LYS A 118 -3.82 -7.65 5.36
N ALA A 119 -2.54 -7.33 5.47
CA ALA A 119 -1.91 -6.98 6.74
C ALA A 119 -2.55 -5.72 7.34
N ALA A 120 -2.89 -4.71 6.51
CA ALA A 120 -3.60 -3.52 6.98
C ALA A 120 -5.01 -3.81 7.50
N LEU A 121 -5.75 -4.73 6.86
CA LEU A 121 -7.09 -5.12 7.30
C LEU A 121 -7.07 -5.86 8.64
N LEU A 122 -6.07 -6.72 8.84
CA LEU A 122 -5.98 -7.60 10.00
C LEU A 122 -5.33 -6.94 11.23
N GLU A 123 -4.96 -5.66 11.14
CA GLU A 123 -4.66 -4.82 12.31
C GLU A 123 -5.93 -4.54 13.14
N ALA A 124 -7.12 -4.63 12.54
CA ALA A 124 -8.37 -4.49 13.27
C ALA A 124 -8.60 -5.69 14.21
N PRO A 125 -9.19 -5.48 15.41
CA PRO A 125 -9.56 -6.58 16.28
C PRO A 125 -10.65 -7.45 15.64
N ASN A 126 -10.65 -8.75 15.96
CA ASN A 126 -11.69 -9.72 15.56
C ASN A 126 -11.98 -9.84 14.06
N THR A 127 -11.05 -9.44 13.20
CA THR A 127 -11.14 -9.63 11.75
C THR A 127 -10.37 -10.86 11.31
N GLN A 128 -10.97 -11.64 10.40
CA GLN A 128 -10.34 -12.75 9.70
C GLN A 128 -10.59 -12.60 8.20
N SER A 129 -9.62 -13.01 7.40
CA SER A 129 -9.74 -13.01 5.94
C SER A 129 -10.40 -14.30 5.46
N ILE A 130 -11.12 -14.20 4.35
CA ILE A 130 -11.91 -15.29 3.74
C ILE A 130 -11.05 -16.50 3.33
N ASP A 131 -9.76 -16.30 3.11
CA ASP A 131 -8.77 -17.32 2.76
C ASP A 131 -8.08 -17.96 3.98
N GLY A 132 -8.34 -17.45 5.19
CA GLY A 132 -7.70 -17.90 6.43
C GLY A 132 -8.53 -18.88 7.26
N ILE A 133 -9.76 -19.20 6.84
CA ILE A 133 -10.68 -20.05 7.62
C ILE A 133 -10.98 -21.34 6.84
N PRO A 134 -10.80 -22.52 7.46
CA PRO A 134 -11.38 -23.75 6.95
C PRO A 134 -12.90 -23.67 7.13
N LEU A 135 -13.60 -23.22 6.09
CA LEU A 135 -15.06 -23.17 6.03
C LEU A 135 -15.60 -24.44 5.41
N ASP A 136 -16.63 -25.03 6.04
CA ASP A 136 -17.44 -26.06 5.39
C ASP A 136 -18.22 -25.47 4.20
N MET A 137 -18.70 -26.35 3.33
CA MET A 137 -19.40 -25.94 2.10
C MET A 137 -20.63 -25.06 2.37
N ASN A 138 -21.39 -25.37 3.43
CA ASN A 138 -22.60 -24.61 3.76
C ASN A 138 -22.27 -23.17 4.18
N LYS A 139 -21.21 -22.98 4.98
CA LYS A 139 -20.74 -21.65 5.38
C LYS A 139 -20.18 -20.87 4.21
N LYS A 140 -19.42 -21.51 3.31
CA LYS A 140 -18.92 -20.88 2.08
C LYS A 140 -20.08 -20.37 1.23
N GLU A 141 -21.08 -21.21 0.99
CA GLU A 141 -22.27 -20.86 0.21
C GLU A 141 -23.07 -19.74 0.88
N MET A 142 -23.28 -19.79 2.20
CA MET A 142 -23.97 -18.72 2.94
C MET A 142 -23.24 -17.37 2.82
N ILE A 143 -21.92 -17.36 2.95
CA ILE A 143 -21.10 -16.14 2.78
C ILE A 143 -21.19 -15.68 1.33
N PHE A 144 -21.06 -16.59 0.37
CA PHE A 144 -21.12 -16.26 -1.05
C PHE A 144 -22.46 -15.61 -1.42
N ASN A 145 -23.58 -16.23 -1.07
CA ASN A 145 -24.93 -15.76 -1.39
C ASN A 145 -25.21 -14.37 -0.78
N LYS A 146 -24.61 -14.04 0.37
CA LYS A 146 -24.73 -12.72 1.00
C LYS A 146 -24.07 -11.60 0.18
N TYR A 147 -23.03 -11.93 -0.58
CA TYR A 147 -22.20 -10.96 -1.29
C TYR A 147 -22.33 -11.03 -2.81
N GLU A 148 -22.78 -12.14 -3.38
CA GLU A 148 -22.78 -12.43 -4.82
C GLU A 148 -23.38 -11.29 -5.66
N GLU A 149 -24.63 -10.91 -5.41
CA GLU A 149 -25.28 -9.86 -6.21
C GLU A 149 -24.52 -8.53 -6.16
N ARG A 150 -24.02 -8.15 -4.97
CA ARG A 150 -23.25 -6.92 -4.79
C ARG A 150 -21.87 -7.01 -5.44
N ALA A 151 -21.21 -8.15 -5.34
CA ALA A 151 -19.93 -8.41 -5.98
C ALA A 151 -20.05 -8.35 -7.51
N ILE A 152 -21.13 -8.91 -8.08
CA ILE A 152 -21.44 -8.80 -9.50
C ILE A 152 -21.69 -7.33 -9.89
N LYS A 153 -22.52 -6.62 -9.13
CA LYS A 153 -22.81 -5.20 -9.39
C LYS A 153 -21.57 -4.30 -9.33
N GLN A 154 -20.60 -4.64 -8.48
CA GLN A 154 -19.34 -3.92 -8.35
C GLN A 154 -18.26 -4.36 -9.35
N GLY A 155 -18.56 -5.33 -10.23
CA GLY A 155 -17.62 -5.85 -11.22
C GLY A 155 -16.49 -6.70 -10.61
N ILE A 156 -16.68 -7.22 -9.40
CA ILE A 156 -15.74 -8.14 -8.74
C ILE A 156 -15.93 -9.55 -9.30
N LEU A 157 -17.19 -9.94 -9.52
CA LEU A 157 -17.58 -11.23 -10.08
C LEU A 157 -18.40 -11.05 -11.35
N SER A 158 -18.40 -12.10 -12.17
CA SER A 158 -19.31 -12.31 -13.30
C SER A 158 -20.40 -13.31 -12.90
N ARG A 159 -21.48 -13.36 -13.68
CA ARG A 159 -22.52 -14.39 -13.52
C ARG A 159 -21.88 -15.79 -13.65
N ASN A 160 -22.32 -16.73 -12.82
CA ASN A 160 -21.86 -18.12 -12.74
C ASN A 160 -20.49 -18.35 -12.08
N GLN A 161 -19.83 -17.31 -11.56
CA GLN A 161 -18.67 -17.50 -10.70
C GLN A 161 -19.09 -18.00 -9.31
N LYS A 162 -18.17 -18.64 -8.61
CA LYS A 162 -18.37 -19.33 -7.32
C LYS A 162 -17.58 -18.67 -6.20
N PHE A 163 -17.74 -19.18 -4.99
CA PHE A 163 -16.99 -18.72 -3.82
C PHE A 163 -15.47 -18.76 -4.03
N GLU A 164 -14.96 -19.79 -4.70
CA GLU A 164 -13.53 -19.93 -5.00
C GLU A 164 -13.01 -18.80 -5.91
N ASP A 165 -13.83 -18.29 -6.83
CA ASP A 165 -13.48 -17.14 -7.67
C ASP A 165 -13.37 -15.85 -6.83
N LEU A 166 -14.27 -15.67 -5.85
CA LEU A 166 -14.19 -14.56 -4.91
C LEU A 166 -12.92 -14.65 -4.06
N VAL A 167 -12.58 -15.84 -3.57
CA VAL A 167 -11.33 -16.07 -2.82
C VAL A 167 -10.12 -15.78 -3.68
N GLY A 168 -10.12 -16.18 -4.95
CA GLY A 168 -9.07 -15.84 -5.92
C GLY A 168 -8.90 -14.33 -6.06
N TRP A 169 -9.99 -13.62 -6.33
CA TRP A 169 -9.97 -12.16 -6.40
C TRP A 169 -9.45 -11.53 -5.10
N CYS A 170 -9.86 -12.03 -3.94
CA CYS A 170 -9.37 -11.54 -2.66
C CYS A 170 -7.85 -11.73 -2.51
N LYS A 171 -7.31 -12.90 -2.87
CA LYS A 171 -5.86 -13.18 -2.83
C LYS A 171 -5.07 -12.24 -3.74
N ASP A 172 -5.54 -12.02 -4.96
CA ASP A 172 -4.89 -11.13 -5.92
C ASP A 172 -4.82 -9.68 -5.41
N ASN A 173 -5.83 -9.24 -4.67
CA ASN A 173 -5.87 -7.89 -4.13
C ASN A 173 -5.21 -7.77 -2.74
N PHE A 174 -5.14 -8.86 -1.97
CA PHE A 174 -4.52 -8.88 -0.65
C PHE A 174 -3.03 -8.54 -0.66
N ILE A 175 -2.32 -8.96 -1.70
CA ILE A 175 -0.87 -8.74 -1.88
C ILE A 175 -0.53 -7.31 -2.31
N LEU A 176 -1.51 -6.51 -2.74
CA LEU A 176 -1.27 -5.16 -3.22
C LEU A 176 -0.88 -4.22 -2.07
N PRO A 177 -0.01 -3.22 -2.33
CA PRO A 177 0.46 -2.32 -1.29
C PRO A 177 -0.69 -1.45 -0.76
N TYR A 178 -0.70 -1.23 0.55
CA TYR A 178 -1.63 -0.31 1.22
C TYR A 178 -1.08 1.12 1.20
N ILE A 179 -1.48 1.86 0.17
CA ILE A 179 -1.03 3.24 -0.13
C ILE A 179 -2.24 4.09 -0.55
N PRO A 180 -2.14 5.43 -0.57
CA PRO A 180 -3.29 6.30 -0.86
C PRO A 180 -4.04 5.97 -2.16
N SER A 181 -3.32 5.58 -3.23
CA SER A 181 -3.94 5.20 -4.50
C SER A 181 -4.74 3.89 -4.44
N SER A 182 -4.50 3.03 -3.45
CA SER A 182 -5.21 1.76 -3.26
C SER A 182 -6.31 1.82 -2.20
N TYR A 183 -6.57 2.98 -1.58
CA TYR A 183 -7.59 3.09 -0.51
C TYR A 183 -9.01 2.77 -0.98
N GLY A 184 -9.37 3.15 -2.21
CA GLY A 184 -10.68 2.76 -2.77
C GLY A 184 -10.83 1.24 -2.89
N LEU A 185 -9.76 0.54 -3.30
CA LEU A 185 -9.73 -0.91 -3.36
C LEU A 185 -9.73 -1.52 -1.95
N PHE A 186 -8.98 -0.95 -1.00
CA PHE A 186 -8.93 -1.41 0.39
C PHE A 186 -10.33 -1.54 1.00
N TYR A 187 -11.23 -0.56 0.78
CA TYR A 187 -12.59 -0.66 1.31
C TYR A 187 -13.43 -1.75 0.64
N LYS A 188 -13.24 -2.01 -0.65
CA LYS A 188 -13.87 -3.15 -1.33
C LYS A 188 -13.37 -4.47 -0.76
N VAL A 189 -12.05 -4.64 -0.65
CA VAL A 189 -11.45 -5.85 -0.06
C VAL A 189 -11.92 -6.03 1.38
N LYS A 190 -12.03 -4.95 2.16
CA LYS A 190 -12.60 -5.00 3.51
C LYS A 190 -14.02 -5.54 3.53
N GLU A 191 -14.87 -5.11 2.60
CA GLU A 191 -16.27 -5.52 2.53
C GLU A 191 -16.43 -6.98 2.12
N PHE A 192 -15.70 -7.41 1.09
CA PHE A 192 -15.93 -8.70 0.42
C PHE A 192 -15.01 -9.82 0.88
N CYS A 193 -13.82 -9.49 1.40
CA CYS A 193 -12.79 -10.47 1.71
C CYS A 193 -12.57 -10.70 3.20
N LEU A 194 -13.32 -9.99 4.06
CA LEU A 194 -13.36 -10.27 5.48
C LEU A 194 -14.66 -11.01 5.83
N THR A 195 -14.54 -12.03 6.66
CA THR A 195 -15.72 -12.71 7.20
C THR A 195 -16.25 -11.93 8.41
N PRO A 196 -17.58 -11.77 8.56
CA PRO A 196 -18.16 -11.23 9.79
C PRO A 196 -17.67 -12.05 11.00
N GLU A 197 -17.30 -11.33 12.06
CA GLU A 197 -16.71 -11.78 13.32
C GLU A 197 -16.60 -13.30 13.52
N SER A 198 -15.36 -13.76 13.65
CA SER A 198 -15.04 -15.00 14.36
C SER A 198 -15.43 -14.88 15.84
N LYS A 199 -16.73 -14.91 16.12
CA LYS A 199 -17.30 -15.41 17.36
C LYS A 199 -17.89 -16.79 17.04
N PHE A 200 -17.02 -17.71 16.68
CA PHE A 200 -17.29 -19.13 16.81
C PHE A 200 -16.37 -19.64 17.92
#